data_AF-U1JD92-F1
#
_entry.id   AF-U1JD92-F1
#
_cell.length_a   1.000
_cell.length_b   1.000
_cell.length_c   1.000
_cell.angle_alpha   90.00
_cell.angle_beta   90.00
_cell.angle_gamma   90.00
#
_symmetry.space_group_name_H-M   'P 1'
#
loop_
_entity.id
_entity.type
_entity.pdbx_description
1 polymer ?
#
loop_
_entity_poly.entity_id
_entity_poly.type
_entity_poly.pdbx_seq_one_letter_code
_entity_poly.pdbx_strand_id
1 'polypeptide(L)'
;MFQEAQIKLKCWFHNLAQRPNYRRYANIDMDIDEALKNNTYSPHLLIIDDIKSERVTDQAVEDVSKYTLNARSVYVKHVFINELKDQIKPTISASDIDFFRALDQISMYCYVLVYVKNYQTKQYDSAFFLDDYEAIQGVGKAEAQSRITDLTSISKIIRTVLL
;
A
#
# COMPACT_ATOMS: atom_id res chain seq x y z
N MET A 1 12.15 -7.48 15.49
CA MET A 1 12.41 -6.62 14.31
C MET A 1 11.24 -6.61 13.32
N PHE A 2 10.67 -7.76 12.91
CA PHE A 2 9.51 -7.84 12.00
C PHE A 2 8.20 -7.21 12.55
N GLN A 3 7.98 -7.34 13.86
CA GLN A 3 6.77 -6.86 14.53
C GLN A 3 6.71 -5.32 14.62
N GLU A 4 7.85 -4.64 14.79
CA GLU A 4 7.91 -3.17 14.86
C GLU A 4 7.62 -2.51 13.51
N ALA A 5 8.13 -3.07 12.40
CA ALA A 5 7.83 -2.57 11.06
C ALA A 5 6.33 -2.71 10.75
N GLN A 6 5.72 -3.86 11.10
CA GLN A 6 4.28 -4.07 10.97
C GLN A 6 3.46 -3.15 11.88
N ILE A 7 3.90 -2.90 13.11
CA ILE A 7 3.25 -1.96 14.03
C ILE A 7 3.33 -0.54 13.47
N LYS A 8 4.49 -0.09 12.99
CA LYS A 8 4.65 1.24 12.39
C LYS A 8 3.80 1.41 11.12
N LEU A 9 3.72 0.38 10.28
CA LEU A 9 2.86 0.40 9.10
C LEU A 9 1.38 0.41 9.47
N LYS A 10 0.96 -0.38 10.46
CA LYS A 10 -0.41 -0.37 10.99
C LYS A 10 -0.76 0.98 11.62
N CYS A 11 0.16 1.57 12.38
CA CYS A 11 0.01 2.92 12.94
C CYS A 11 -0.05 3.98 11.82
N TRP A 12 0.71 3.81 10.74
CA TRP A 12 0.62 4.68 9.56
C TRP A 12 -0.75 4.58 8.89
N PHE A 13 -1.27 3.37 8.63
CA PHE A 13 -2.63 3.17 8.15
C PHE A 13 -3.69 3.73 9.11
N HIS A 14 -3.51 3.55 10.42
CA HIS A 14 -4.42 4.09 11.43
C HIS A 14 -4.38 5.63 11.48
N ASN A 15 -3.20 6.25 11.32
CA ASN A 15 -3.06 7.70 11.26
C ASN A 15 -3.59 8.30 9.96
N LEU A 16 -3.44 7.58 8.84
CA LEU A 16 -4.15 7.91 7.60
C LEU A 16 -5.65 7.88 7.81
N ALA A 17 -6.14 6.92 8.61
CA ALA A 17 -7.56 6.79 8.92
C ALA A 17 -8.19 7.97 9.66
N GLN A 18 -7.35 8.78 10.30
CA GLN A 18 -7.77 9.96 11.02
C GLN A 18 -7.70 11.25 10.19
N ARG A 19 -7.16 11.22 8.96
CA ARG A 19 -7.16 12.39 8.06
C ARG A 19 -8.59 12.72 7.61
N PRO A 20 -8.95 14.00 7.40
CA PRO A 20 -10.33 14.42 7.14
C PRO A 20 -11.00 13.72 5.94
N ASN A 21 -10.21 13.38 4.91
CA ASN A 21 -10.69 12.68 3.72
C ASN A 21 -10.84 11.16 3.93
N TYR A 22 -10.21 10.58 4.95
CA TYR A 22 -10.30 9.15 5.28
C TYR A 22 -11.40 8.85 6.31
N ARG A 23 -11.76 9.81 7.18
CA ARG A 23 -12.85 9.65 8.17
C ARG A 23 -14.21 9.27 7.55
N ARG A 24 -14.42 9.47 6.24
CA ARG A 24 -15.62 8.99 5.54
C ARG A 24 -15.66 7.47 5.33
N TYR A 25 -14.53 6.77 5.42
CA TYR A 25 -14.42 5.31 5.25
C TYR A 25 -14.10 4.57 6.55
N ALA A 26 -13.74 5.30 7.62
CA ALA A 26 -13.49 4.72 8.95
C ALA A 26 -14.78 4.36 9.71
N ASN A 27 -15.97 4.64 9.17
CA ASN A 27 -17.27 4.21 9.74
C ASN A 27 -17.63 2.75 9.41
N ILE A 28 -16.64 1.90 9.16
CA ILE A 28 -16.80 0.45 9.27
C ILE A 28 -16.00 0.05 10.49
N ASP A 29 -16.64 0.21 11.67
CA ASP A 29 -16.21 -0.43 12.90
C ASP A 29 -16.04 -1.93 12.61
N MET A 30 -14.79 -2.36 12.43
CA MET A 30 -14.43 -3.76 12.49
C MET A 30 -13.75 -3.96 13.84
N ASP A 31 -14.53 -4.50 14.76
CA ASP A 31 -14.10 -4.99 16.07
C ASP A 31 -13.03 -6.09 15.89
N ILE A 32 -11.76 -5.66 15.78
CA ILE A 32 -10.59 -6.55 15.68
C ILE A 32 -10.48 -7.43 16.93
N ASP A 33 -10.98 -6.96 18.08
CA ASP A 33 -10.91 -7.67 19.36
C ASP A 33 -11.96 -8.79 19.50
N GLU A 34 -13.05 -8.76 18.72
CA GLU A 34 -14.08 -9.81 18.73
C GLU A 34 -13.74 -10.96 17.77
N ALA A 35 -13.11 -10.65 16.63
CA ALA A 35 -12.63 -11.64 15.66
C ALA A 35 -11.52 -12.55 16.23
N LEU A 36 -10.76 -12.09 17.22
CA LEU A 36 -9.69 -12.86 17.85
C LEU A 36 -10.18 -13.80 18.97
N LYS A 37 -11.39 -13.62 19.50
CA LYS A 37 -11.92 -14.41 20.62
C LYS A 37 -12.71 -15.66 20.22
N ASN A 38 -13.28 -15.71 19.01
CA ASN A 38 -14.18 -16.78 18.58
C ASN A 38 -13.50 -17.83 17.68
N ASN A 39 -12.27 -18.23 18.02
CA ASN A 39 -11.54 -19.26 17.26
C ASN A 39 -12.02 -20.67 17.64
N THR A 40 -13.25 -21.00 17.27
CA THR A 40 -13.73 -22.38 17.20
C THR A 40 -13.43 -22.87 15.78
N TYR A 41 -12.46 -23.76 15.66
CA TYR A 41 -12.10 -24.43 14.41
C TYR A 41 -13.35 -24.97 13.70
N SER A 42 -13.65 -24.41 12.52
CA SER A 42 -14.65 -24.95 11.60
C SER A 42 -13.95 -25.41 10.32
N PRO A 43 -14.06 -26.69 9.92
CA PRO A 43 -13.25 -27.30 8.86
C PRO A 43 -13.86 -27.07 7.46
N HIS A 44 -14.42 -25.90 7.19
CA HIS A 44 -15.00 -25.59 5.88
C HIS A 44 -14.06 -24.72 5.04
N LEU A 45 -13.37 -25.41 4.11
CA LEU A 45 -12.94 -24.93 2.80
C LEU A 45 -12.49 -23.47 2.70
N LEU A 46 -11.17 -23.27 2.73
CA LEU A 46 -10.49 -22.09 2.19
C LEU A 46 -10.83 -21.94 0.70
N ILE A 47 -11.91 -21.20 0.40
CA ILE A 47 -11.96 -20.46 -0.86
C ILE A 47 -10.97 -19.33 -0.66
N ILE A 48 -9.74 -19.52 -1.15
CA ILE A 48 -8.81 -18.41 -1.34
C ILE A 48 -9.45 -17.59 -2.46
N ASP A 49 -10.17 -16.53 -2.11
CA ASP A 49 -10.64 -15.57 -3.12
C ASP A 49 -9.39 -15.04 -3.86
N ASP A 50 -9.25 -15.42 -5.13
CA ASP A 50 -8.11 -15.06 -5.96
C ASP A 50 -8.11 -13.55 -6.19
N ILE A 51 -7.09 -12.85 -5.64
CA ILE A 51 -6.87 -11.44 -5.96
C ILE A 51 -6.54 -11.33 -7.44
N LYS A 52 -7.37 -10.60 -8.17
CA LYS A 52 -7.11 -10.26 -9.58
C LYS A 52 -6.20 -9.05 -9.63
N SER A 53 -5.13 -9.13 -10.42
CA SER A 53 -4.21 -8.02 -10.68
C SER A 53 -4.27 -7.69 -12.17
N GLU A 54 -4.55 -6.43 -12.49
CA GLU A 54 -4.56 -5.93 -13.87
C GLU A 54 -3.68 -4.69 -13.99
N ARG A 55 -2.89 -4.60 -15.07
CA ARG A 55 -2.12 -3.37 -15.37
C ARG A 55 -3.08 -2.33 -15.94
N VAL A 56 -3.02 -1.11 -15.43
CA VAL A 56 -3.82 0.00 -15.96
C VAL A 56 -3.13 0.52 -17.22
N THR A 57 -3.71 0.27 -18.39
CA THR A 57 -3.14 0.68 -19.70
C THR A 57 -3.87 1.84 -20.36
N ASP A 58 -5.11 2.08 -19.98
CA ASP A 58 -6.02 2.93 -20.75
C ASP A 58 -5.99 4.41 -20.35
N GLN A 59 -5.12 4.77 -19.39
CA GLN A 59 -5.11 6.08 -18.73
C GLN A 59 -3.76 6.82 -18.84
N ALA A 60 -2.92 6.44 -19.83
CA ALA A 60 -1.60 7.03 -20.06
C ALA A 60 -0.66 7.03 -18.83
N VAL A 61 -0.97 6.22 -17.82
CA VAL A 61 -0.17 6.02 -16.62
C VAL A 61 0.62 4.73 -16.75
N GLU A 62 1.93 4.83 -16.52
CA GLU A 62 2.81 3.66 -16.55
C GLU A 62 2.88 3.00 -15.18
N ASP A 63 3.14 1.70 -15.14
CA ASP A 63 3.46 0.97 -13.91
C ASP A 63 2.46 1.14 -12.77
N VAL A 64 1.17 1.23 -13.12
CA VAL A 64 0.06 1.14 -12.17
C VAL A 64 -0.61 -0.22 -12.31
N SER A 65 -0.81 -0.91 -11.19
CA SER A 65 -1.59 -2.13 -11.11
C SER A 65 -2.83 -1.88 -10.27
N LYS A 66 -3.97 -2.43 -10.69
CA LYS A 66 -5.19 -2.51 -9.90
C LYS A 66 -5.32 -3.92 -9.34
N TYR A 67 -5.39 -4.01 -8.02
CA TYR A 67 -5.71 -5.24 -7.32
C TYR A 67 -7.19 -5.24 -6.96
N THR A 68 -7.88 -6.35 -7.18
CA THR A 68 -9.31 -6.50 -6.88
C THR A 68 -9.54 -7.79 -6.11
N LEU A 69 -10.27 -7.67 -5.01
CA LEU A 69 -10.78 -8.78 -4.19
C LEU A 69 -12.25 -8.50 -3.90
N ASN A 70 -13.14 -9.38 -4.36
CA ASN A 70 -14.58 -9.18 -4.27
C ASN A 70 -14.99 -7.81 -4.87
N ALA A 71 -15.71 -6.98 -4.13
CA ALA A 71 -16.15 -5.65 -4.57
C ALA A 71 -15.13 -4.53 -4.25
N ARG A 72 -13.97 -4.85 -3.68
CA ARG A 72 -12.95 -3.88 -3.27
C ARG A 72 -11.81 -3.87 -4.27
N SER A 73 -11.33 -2.66 -4.59
CA SER A 73 -10.20 -2.45 -5.47
C SER A 73 -9.23 -1.44 -4.87
N VAL A 74 -7.94 -1.68 -5.08
CA VAL A 74 -6.87 -0.73 -4.75
C VAL A 74 -5.93 -0.56 -5.94
N TYR A 75 -5.52 0.67 -6.18
CA TYR A 75 -4.53 1.00 -7.20
C TYR A 75 -3.16 1.16 -6.54
N VAL A 76 -2.13 0.63 -7.19
CA VAL A 76 -0.73 0.74 -6.74
C VAL A 76 0.14 1.18 -7.89
N LYS A 77 0.80 2.33 -7.74
CA LYS A 77 1.88 2.79 -8.62
C LYS A 77 3.19 2.17 -8.15
N HIS A 78 3.89 1.49 -9.04
CA HIS A 78 5.16 0.85 -8.76
C HIS A 78 6.30 1.81 -9.16
N VAL A 79 7.21 2.09 -8.23
CA VAL A 79 8.39 2.95 -8.47
C VAL A 79 9.64 2.24 -8.01
N PHE A 80 10.71 2.30 -8.80
CA PHE A 80 11.97 1.62 -8.51
C PHE A 80 13.08 2.63 -8.23
N ILE A 81 13.74 2.51 -7.08
CA ILE A 81 14.88 3.34 -6.69
C ILE A 81 16.12 2.51 -6.40
N ASN A 82 17.28 2.99 -6.85
CA ASN A 82 18.54 2.27 -6.67
C ASN A 82 19.10 2.39 -5.24
N GLU A 83 18.74 3.44 -4.51
CA GLU A 83 19.27 3.72 -3.18
C GLU A 83 18.35 4.65 -2.38
N LEU A 84 18.44 4.58 -1.05
CA LEU A 84 17.76 5.51 -0.14
C LEU A 84 18.65 6.73 0.12
N LYS A 85 18.34 7.81 -0.59
CA LYS A 85 18.91 9.15 -0.35
C LYS A 85 18.29 9.78 0.90
N ASP A 86 18.81 10.93 1.34
CA ASP A 86 18.35 11.63 2.54
C ASP A 86 16.87 12.03 2.46
N GLN A 87 16.42 12.37 1.26
CA GLN A 87 15.02 12.55 0.91
C GLN A 87 14.66 11.62 -0.24
N ILE A 88 13.56 10.90 -0.10
CA ILE A 88 13.04 9.98 -1.11
C ILE A 88 11.77 10.59 -1.68
N LYS A 89 11.90 11.10 -2.89
CA LYS A 89 10.82 11.67 -3.68
C LYS A 89 10.74 10.90 -5.00
N PRO A 90 9.78 9.97 -5.13
CA PRO A 90 9.50 9.28 -6.39
C PRO A 90 9.32 10.27 -7.55
N THR A 91 9.76 9.88 -8.74
CA THR A 91 9.41 10.63 -9.96
C THR A 91 7.95 10.38 -10.28
N ILE A 92 7.11 11.37 -10.03
CA ILE A 92 5.67 11.36 -10.33
C ILE A 92 5.44 12.30 -11.51
N SER A 93 4.85 11.79 -12.60
CA SER A 93 4.54 12.58 -13.79
C SER A 93 3.27 13.41 -13.62
N ALA A 94 3.02 14.36 -14.51
CA ALA A 94 1.75 15.11 -14.53
C ALA A 94 0.55 14.17 -14.73
N SER A 95 0.67 13.17 -15.61
CA SER A 95 -0.36 12.15 -15.84
C SER A 95 -0.65 11.32 -14.58
N ASP A 96 0.38 10.97 -13.80
CA ASP A 96 0.19 10.27 -12.52
C ASP A 96 -0.60 11.13 -11.53
N ILE A 97 -0.30 12.44 -11.44
CA ILE A 97 -1.01 13.37 -10.56
C ILE A 97 -2.48 13.49 -10.98
N ASP A 98 -2.75 13.64 -12.28
CA ASP A 98 -4.12 13.73 -12.78
C ASP A 98 -4.89 12.43 -12.56
N PHE A 99 -4.23 11.28 -12.66
CA PHE A 99 -4.80 9.98 -12.30
C PHE A 99 -5.13 9.89 -10.80
N PHE A 100 -4.22 10.31 -9.91
CA PHE A 100 -4.49 10.34 -8.47
C PHE A 100 -5.70 11.21 -8.14
N ARG A 101 -5.78 12.41 -8.74
CA ARG A 101 -6.92 13.32 -8.59
C ARG A 101 -8.23 12.72 -9.11
N ALA A 102 -8.19 12.00 -10.23
CA ALA A 102 -9.38 11.35 -10.78
C ALA A 102 -9.89 10.24 -9.85
N LEU A 103 -8.99 9.47 -9.22
CA LEU A 103 -9.37 8.47 -8.23
C LEU A 103 -9.97 9.11 -6.96
N ASP A 104 -9.38 10.20 -6.46
CA ASP A 104 -9.90 10.91 -5.30
C ASP A 104 -11.36 11.38 -5.50
N GLN A 105 -11.69 11.84 -6.71
CA GLN A 105 -13.06 12.26 -7.05
C GLN A 105 -14.08 11.13 -6.94
N ILE A 106 -13.66 9.89 -7.19
CA ILE A 106 -14.49 8.69 -7.07
C ILE A 106 -14.23 7.91 -5.78
N SER A 107 -13.65 8.56 -4.76
CA SER A 107 -13.43 7.93 -3.45
C SER A 107 -12.49 6.72 -3.47
N MET A 108 -11.56 6.68 -4.43
CA MET A 108 -10.54 5.64 -4.56
C MET A 108 -9.15 6.25 -4.39
N TYR A 109 -8.18 5.43 -4.01
CA TYR A 109 -6.81 5.86 -3.76
C TYR A 109 -5.81 5.04 -4.58
N CYS A 110 -4.72 5.71 -4.98
CA CYS A 110 -3.54 5.06 -5.52
C CYS A 110 -2.40 5.19 -4.51
N TYR A 111 -1.90 4.04 -4.04
CA TYR A 111 -0.71 4.01 -3.20
C TYR A 111 0.53 3.94 -4.07
N VAL A 112 1.62 4.59 -3.64
CA VAL A 112 2.91 4.49 -4.33
C VAL A 112 3.78 3.47 -3.61
N LEU A 113 4.05 2.35 -4.26
CA LEU A 113 4.93 1.30 -3.75
C LEU A 113 6.34 1.50 -4.30
N VAL A 114 7.25 1.91 -3.42
CA VAL A 114 8.64 2.21 -3.75
C VAL A 114 9.51 0.99 -3.48
N TYR A 115 10.00 0.37 -4.53
CA TYR A 115 10.94 -0.75 -4.52
C TYR A 115 12.37 -0.23 -4.38
N VAL A 116 13.11 -0.82 -3.45
CA VAL A 116 14.48 -0.41 -3.13
C VAL A 116 15.44 -1.50 -3.59
N LYS A 117 16.42 -1.11 -4.41
CA LYS A 117 17.45 -2.04 -4.87
C LYS A 117 18.38 -2.39 -3.72
N ASN A 118 18.49 -3.67 -3.42
CA ASN A 118 19.44 -4.17 -2.45
C ASN A 118 20.85 -4.16 -3.07
N TYR A 119 21.79 -3.53 -2.36
CA TYR A 119 23.16 -3.39 -2.83
C TYR A 119 23.90 -4.73 -2.96
N GLN A 120 23.59 -5.70 -2.09
CA GLN A 120 24.24 -7.01 -2.06
C GLN A 120 23.68 -7.94 -3.13
N THR A 121 22.35 -8.08 -3.21
CA THR A 121 21.69 -9.01 -4.14
C THR A 121 21.53 -8.41 -5.55
N LYS A 122 21.63 -7.07 -5.67
CA LYS A 122 21.30 -6.29 -6.87
C LYS A 122 19.84 -6.42 -7.32
N GLN A 123 18.96 -6.96 -6.46
CA GLN A 123 17.54 -7.16 -6.72
C GLN A 123 16.67 -6.15 -5.97
N TYR A 124 15.42 -6.02 -6.39
CA TYR A 124 14.38 -5.22 -5.71
C TYR A 124 13.57 -6.10 -4.76
N ASP A 125 14.22 -6.57 -3.70
CA ASP A 125 13.67 -7.53 -2.73
C ASP A 125 12.92 -6.87 -1.56
N SER A 126 12.95 -5.55 -1.49
CA SER A 126 12.33 -4.76 -0.43
C SER A 126 11.59 -3.55 -0.99
N ALA A 127 10.54 -3.14 -0.29
CA ALA A 127 9.73 -2.00 -0.68
C ALA A 127 9.02 -1.36 0.51
N PHE A 128 8.45 -0.17 0.29
CA PHE A 128 7.60 0.52 1.25
C PHE A 128 6.53 1.33 0.54
N PHE A 129 5.44 1.60 1.25
CA PHE A 129 4.33 2.41 0.74
C PHE A 129 4.51 3.89 1.10
N LEU A 130 4.07 4.72 0.16
CA LEU A 130 3.76 6.14 0.33
C LEU A 130 2.31 6.39 -0.06
N ASP A 131 1.67 7.35 0.60
CA ASP A 131 0.44 7.94 0.08
C ASP A 131 0.77 8.91 -1.08
N ASP A 132 -0.26 9.42 -1.74
CA ASP A 132 -0.14 10.36 -2.87
C ASP A 132 0.56 11.68 -2.45
N TYR A 133 0.25 12.21 -1.28
CA TYR A 133 0.86 13.41 -0.72
C TYR A 133 2.36 13.20 -0.42
N GLU A 134 2.72 12.12 0.25
CA GLU A 134 4.08 11.70 0.58
C GLU A 134 4.87 11.41 -0.69
N ALA A 135 4.25 10.83 -1.73
CA ALA A 135 4.91 10.65 -3.03
C ALA A 135 5.22 11.99 -3.71
N ILE A 136 4.37 13.00 -3.57
CA ILE A 136 4.56 14.34 -4.14
C ILE A 136 5.58 15.17 -3.33
N GLN A 137 5.52 15.13 -2.01
CA GLN A 137 6.41 15.92 -1.13
C GLN A 137 7.77 15.24 -0.90
N GLY A 138 7.78 13.91 -0.91
CA GLY A 138 8.89 13.08 -0.49
C GLY A 138 8.93 12.85 1.02
N VAL A 139 9.58 11.76 1.42
CA VAL A 139 9.79 11.38 2.83
C VAL A 139 11.27 11.36 3.19
N GLY A 140 11.57 11.49 4.47
CA GLY A 140 12.96 11.37 4.95
C GLY A 140 13.48 9.94 4.89
N LYS A 141 14.79 9.77 4.76
CA LYS A 141 15.46 8.45 4.74
C LYS A 141 15.12 7.57 5.94
N ALA A 142 15.19 8.14 7.15
CA ALA A 142 14.95 7.41 8.39
C ALA A 142 13.51 6.88 8.45
N GLU A 143 12.56 7.67 7.96
CA GLU A 143 11.16 7.30 7.87
C GLU A 143 10.95 6.16 6.87
N ALA A 144 11.48 6.29 5.64
CA ALA A 144 11.42 5.22 4.65
C ALA A 144 12.09 3.93 5.15
N GLN A 145 13.28 4.02 5.74
CA GLN A 145 13.99 2.88 6.33
C GLN A 145 13.15 2.17 7.40
N SER A 146 12.39 2.91 8.19
CA SER A 146 11.53 2.33 9.23
C SER A 146 10.30 1.60 8.70
N ARG A 147 9.89 1.89 7.45
CA ARG A 147 8.71 1.32 6.78
C ARG A 147 9.08 0.21 5.79
N ILE A 148 10.34 0.14 5.36
CA ILE A 148 10.83 -0.88 4.43
C ILE A 148 10.59 -2.28 4.97
N THR A 149 10.05 -3.13 4.10
CA THR A 149 9.77 -4.52 4.39
C THR A 149 9.94 -5.38 3.12
N ASP A 150 9.93 -6.69 3.28
CA ASP A 150 10.09 -7.64 2.18
C ASP A 150 8.80 -7.78 1.34
N LEU A 151 8.93 -8.31 0.13
CA LEU A 151 7.80 -8.44 -0.80
C LEU A 151 6.67 -9.38 -0.30
N THR A 152 6.98 -10.35 0.58
CA THR A 152 5.95 -11.23 1.18
C THR A 152 5.06 -10.41 2.11
N SER A 153 5.68 -9.55 2.92
CA SER A 153 4.98 -8.62 3.79
C SER A 153 4.14 -7.63 2.99
N ILE A 154 4.69 -7.04 1.92
CA ILE A 154 3.95 -6.16 1.01
C ILE A 154 2.73 -6.84 0.41
N SER A 155 2.90 -8.07 -0.11
CA SER A 155 1.79 -8.86 -0.63
C SER A 155 0.69 -9.01 0.42
N LYS A 156 1.07 -9.41 1.64
CA LYS A 156 0.12 -9.54 2.76
C LYS A 156 -0.61 -8.24 3.07
N ILE A 157 0.08 -7.10 3.09
CA ILE A 157 -0.51 -5.77 3.32
C ILE A 157 -1.59 -5.46 2.26
N ILE A 158 -1.28 -5.70 0.98
CA ILE A 158 -2.25 -5.50 -0.10
C ILE A 158 -3.49 -6.36 0.15
N ARG A 159 -3.32 -7.64 0.53
CA ARG A 159 -4.44 -8.58 0.71
C ARG A 159 -5.32 -8.29 1.93
N THR A 160 -4.71 -7.85 3.04
CA THR A 160 -5.40 -7.81 4.34
C THR A 160 -5.71 -6.42 4.85
N VAL A 161 -5.07 -5.39 4.29
CA VAL A 161 -5.23 -4.00 4.76
C VAL A 161 -5.83 -3.13 3.67
N LEU A 162 -5.38 -3.28 2.42
CA LEU A 162 -5.81 -2.43 1.32
C LEU A 162 -7.06 -2.95 0.59
N LEU A 163 -7.28 -4.27 0.67
CA LEU A 163 -8.44 -4.99 0.15
C LEU A 163 -9.22 -5.54 1.35
#